data_AF-W4LEU2-F1
#
_entry.id   AF-W4LEU2-F1
#
_cell.length_a   1.000
_cell.length_b   1.000
_cell.length_c   1.000
_cell.angle_alpha   90.00
_cell.angle_beta   90.00
_cell.angle_gamma   90.00
#
_symmetry.space_group_name_H-M   'P 1'
#
loop_
_entity.id
_entity.type
_entity.pdbx_description
1 polymer ?
#
loop_
_entity_poly.entity_id
_entity_poly.type
_entity_poly.pdbx_seq_one_letter_code
_entity_poly.pdbx_strand_id
1 'polypeptide(L)'
;MPYARLRTQNLPIGSGVIEAACKTLATQRLKRSGIRWRQAGGQAILTLRSLCQSDHFERAWDLLAATYKRPVGLPRKVIALSGHRARV
;
A
#
# COMPACT_ATOMS: atom_id res chain seq x y z
N MET A 1 -9.67 -28.93 -2.02
CA MET A 1 -10.23 -27.62 -2.44
C MET A 1 -11.32 -27.88 -3.48
N PRO A 2 -12.54 -27.33 -3.36
CA PRO A 2 -13.67 -27.65 -4.25
C PRO A 2 -13.61 -26.88 -5.58
N TYR A 3 -12.66 -27.26 -6.45
CA TYR A 3 -12.35 -26.53 -7.68
C TYR A 3 -13.53 -26.47 -8.67
N ALA A 4 -14.25 -27.58 -8.85
CA ALA A 4 -15.41 -27.67 -9.74
C ALA A 4 -16.52 -26.68 -9.34
N ARG A 5 -16.86 -26.63 -8.04
CA ARG A 5 -17.87 -25.71 -7.51
C ARG A 5 -17.51 -24.24 -7.78
N LEU A 6 -16.25 -23.87 -7.57
CA LEU A 6 -15.76 -22.49 -7.75
C LEU A 6 -15.71 -22.10 -9.24
N ARG A 7 -15.38 -23.05 -10.13
CA ARG A 7 -15.49 -22.90 -11.58
C ARG A 7 -16.93 -22.66 -12.02
N THR A 8 -17.89 -23.43 -11.50
CA THR A 8 -19.33 -23.24 -11.80
C THR A 8 -19.85 -21.88 -11.34
N GLN A 9 -19.25 -21.30 -10.30
CA GLN A 9 -19.59 -19.96 -9.79
C GLN A 9 -18.95 -18.82 -10.60
N ASN A 10 -18.22 -19.11 -11.69
CA ASN A 10 -17.48 -18.11 -12.49
C ASN A 10 -16.55 -17.22 -11.66
N LEU A 11 -16.03 -17.74 -10.54
CA LEU A 11 -15.04 -17.02 -9.76
C LEU A 11 -13.72 -16.98 -10.53
N PRO A 12 -12.95 -15.88 -10.46
CA PRO A 12 -11.68 -15.73 -11.16
C PRO A 12 -10.55 -16.57 -10.53
N ILE A 13 -10.81 -17.84 -10.22
CA ILE A 13 -9.87 -18.78 -9.62
C ILE A 13 -8.92 -19.35 -10.69
N GLY A 14 -7.62 -19.31 -10.42
CA GLY A 14 -6.61 -19.82 -11.36
C GLY A 14 -6.57 -19.07 -12.70
N SER A 15 -7.00 -17.80 -12.73
CA SER A 15 -6.80 -16.95 -13.90
C SER A 15 -5.38 -16.38 -13.88
N GLY A 16 -4.75 -16.27 -15.06
CA GLY A 16 -3.39 -15.72 -15.18
C GLY A 16 -3.27 -14.30 -14.59
N VAL A 17 -4.34 -13.50 -14.64
CA VAL A 17 -4.39 -12.17 -14.03
C VAL A 17 -4.32 -12.24 -12.51
N ILE A 18 -5.08 -13.14 -11.88
CA ILE A 18 -5.05 -13.31 -10.41
C ILE A 18 -3.72 -13.92 -9.95
N GLU A 19 -3.17 -14.87 -10.71
CA GLU A 19 -1.85 -15.44 -10.41
C GLU A 19 -0.74 -14.39 -10.55
N ALA A 20 -0.79 -13.57 -11.60
CA ALA A 20 0.13 -12.45 -11.78
C ALA A 20 0.04 -11.46 -10.62
N ALA A 21 -1.17 -11.07 -10.20
CA ALA A 21 -1.38 -10.20 -9.05
C ALA A 21 -0.81 -10.81 -7.75
N CYS A 22 -1.07 -12.09 -7.48
CA CYS A 22 -0.49 -12.80 -6.33
C CYS A 22 1.05 -12.83 -6.36
N LYS A 23 1.64 -12.92 -7.55
CA LYS A 23 3.08 -12.89 -7.75
C LYS A 23 3.66 -11.50 -7.51
N THR A 24 3.07 -10.45 -8.10
CA THR A 24 3.63 -9.09 -8.06
C THR A 24 3.29 -8.34 -6.76
N LEU A 25 2.07 -8.48 -6.24
CA LEU A 25 1.61 -7.78 -5.04
C LEU A 25 2.13 -8.45 -3.76
N ALA A 26 1.75 -9.71 -3.55
CA ALA A 26 2.03 -10.42 -2.30
C ALA A 26 3.44 -11.00 -2.27
N THR A 27 3.79 -11.83 -3.26
CA THR A 27 5.03 -12.62 -3.21
C THR A 27 6.28 -11.75 -3.23
N GLN A 28 6.36 -10.75 -4.12
CA GLN A 28 7.53 -9.87 -4.22
C GLN A 28 7.89 -9.14 -2.91
N ARG A 29 6.92 -8.87 -2.02
CA ARG A 29 7.16 -8.09 -0.80
C ARG A 29 7.01 -8.87 0.49
N LEU A 30 6.01 -9.74 0.59
CA LEU A 30 5.66 -10.42 1.82
C LEU A 30 6.37 -11.76 2.02
N LYS A 31 6.87 -12.40 0.95
CA LYS A 31 7.51 -13.72 0.99
C LYS A 31 9.04 -13.69 0.88
N ARG A 32 9.69 -12.55 1.11
CA ARG A 32 11.16 -12.47 1.09
C ARG A 32 11.75 -13.07 2.38
N SER A 33 12.99 -13.52 2.30
CA SER A 33 13.71 -14.12 3.42
C SER A 33 13.80 -13.18 4.63
N GLY A 34 13.64 -13.73 5.83
CA GLY A 34 13.78 -13.03 7.10
C GLY A 34 12.64 -12.08 7.47
N ILE A 35 11.60 -11.94 6.64
CA ILE A 35 10.51 -11.00 6.92
C ILE A 35 9.40 -11.68 7.71
N ARG A 36 8.97 -11.03 8.80
CA ARG A 36 7.75 -11.36 9.52
C ARG A 36 6.80 -10.19 9.52
N TRP A 37 5.53 -10.46 9.30
CA TRP A 37 4.46 -9.46 9.32
C TRP A 37 3.46 -9.79 10.40
N ARG A 38 3.04 -8.77 11.15
CA ARG A 38 1.73 -8.81 11.81
C ARG A 38 0.66 -8.66 10.73
N GLN A 39 -0.52 -9.26 10.94
CA GLN A 39 -1.60 -9.22 9.96
C GLN A 39 -1.95 -7.79 9.53
N ALA A 40 -2.08 -6.86 10.49
CA ALA A 40 -2.34 -5.45 10.21
C ALA A 40 -1.25 -4.79 9.34
N GLY A 41 0.02 -5.07 9.63
CA GLY A 41 1.15 -4.52 8.87
C GLY A 41 1.23 -5.09 7.46
N GLY A 42 1.03 -6.40 7.32
CA GLY A 42 0.98 -7.07 6.01
C GLY A 42 -0.15 -6.51 5.14
N GLN A 43 -1.35 -6.36 5.73
CA GLN A 43 -2.50 -5.81 5.02
C GLN A 43 -2.27 -4.36 4.59
N ALA A 44 -1.71 -3.51 5.45
CA ALA A 44 -1.41 -2.12 5.10
C ALA A 44 -0.47 -2.02 3.89
N ILE A 45 0.56 -2.85 3.84
CA ILE A 45 1.48 -2.93 2.70
C ILE A 45 0.78 -3.43 1.43
N LEU A 46 -0.08 -4.46 1.54
CA LEU A 46 -0.84 -4.96 0.39
C LEU A 46 -1.76 -3.89 -0.18
N THR A 47 -2.52 -3.20 0.67
CA THR A 47 -3.43 -2.12 0.25
C THR A 47 -2.68 -1.01 -0.47
N LEU A 48 -1.54 -0.56 0.08
CA LEU A 48 -0.75 0.49 -0.57
C LEU A 48 -0.23 0.02 -1.93
N ARG A 49 0.35 -1.18 -2.00
CA ARG A 49 0.89 -1.72 -3.26
C ARG A 49 -0.20 -1.98 -4.29
N SER A 50 -1.40 -2.40 -3.89
CA SER A 50 -2.50 -2.59 -4.84
C SER A 50 -2.90 -1.27 -5.49
N LEU A 51 -2.90 -0.16 -4.73
CA LEU A 51 -3.18 1.17 -5.28
C LEU A 51 -2.11 1.62 -6.28
N CYS A 52 -0.82 1.38 -5.97
CA CYS A 52 0.26 1.68 -6.90
C CYS A 52 0.20 0.84 -8.18
N GLN A 53 -0.15 -0.44 -8.09
CA GLN A 53 -0.15 -1.34 -9.26
C GLN A 53 -1.41 -1.22 -10.13
N SER A 54 -2.46 -0.57 -9.64
CA SER A 54 -3.71 -0.33 -10.37
C SER A 54 -3.87 1.11 -10.85
N ASP A 55 -2.80 1.91 -10.80
CA ASP A 55 -2.82 3.35 -11.16
C ASP A 55 -3.89 4.16 -10.40
N HIS A 56 -4.21 3.73 -9.18
CA HIS A 56 -5.18 4.37 -8.29
C HIS A 56 -4.52 5.12 -7.12
N PHE A 57 -3.19 5.20 -7.12
CA PHE A 57 -2.43 5.80 -6.03
C PHE A 57 -2.81 7.27 -5.81
N GLU A 58 -2.79 8.10 -6.84
CA GLU A 58 -3.06 9.54 -6.72
C GLU A 58 -4.43 9.82 -6.09
N ARG A 59 -5.48 9.19 -6.65
CA ARG A 59 -6.84 9.32 -6.12
C ARG A 59 -6.95 8.87 -4.66
N ALA A 60 -6.29 7.78 -4.30
CA ALA A 60 -6.32 7.30 -2.92
C ALA A 60 -5.50 8.19 -1.99
N TRP A 61 -4.40 8.75 -2.48
CA TRP A 61 -3.55 9.68 -1.74
C TRP A 61 -4.29 10.97 -1.40
N ASP A 62 -5.04 11.54 -2.34
CA ASP A 62 -5.87 12.73 -2.09
C ASP A 62 -6.85 12.51 -0.93
N LEU A 63 -7.55 11.37 -0.93
CA LEU A 63 -8.48 10.99 0.14
C LEU A 63 -7.76 10.77 1.47
N LEU A 64 -6.61 10.10 1.44
CA LEU A 64 -5.84 9.78 2.64
C LEU A 64 -5.22 11.02 3.25
N ALA A 65 -4.65 11.93 2.46
CA ALA A 65 -4.07 13.18 2.91
C ALA A 65 -5.12 14.17 3.44
N ALA A 66 -6.34 14.14 2.89
CA ALA A 66 -7.45 14.92 3.42
C ALA A 66 -7.86 14.46 4.83
N THR A 67 -7.85 13.15 5.08
CA THR A 67 -8.37 12.53 6.31
C THR A 67 -7.30 12.37 7.39
N TYR A 68 -6.10 11.93 7.00
CA TYR A 68 -5.02 11.58 7.92
C TYR A 68 -4.06 12.76 8.07
N LYS A 69 -4.36 13.63 9.04
CA LYS A 69 -3.49 14.73 9.45
C LYS A 69 -3.07 14.52 10.90
N ARG A 70 -1.77 14.57 11.16
CA ARG A 70 -1.23 14.51 12.52
C ARG A 70 -0.41 15.76 12.79
N PRO A 71 -0.67 16.50 13.88
CA PRO A 71 0.20 17.61 14.26
C PRO A 71 1.60 17.07 14.50
N VAL A 72 2.58 17.68 13.84
CA VAL A 72 4.00 17.38 14.01
C VAL A 72 4.68 18.60 14.62
N GLY A 73 5.26 18.42 15.81
CA GLY A 73 6.13 19.42 16.40
C GLY A 73 7.49 19.41 15.70
N LEU A 74 8.09 20.58 15.51
CA LEU A 74 9.45 20.68 15.02
C LEU A 74 10.42 20.11 16.08
N PRO A 75 11.29 19.15 15.73
CA PRO A 75 12.35 18.73 16.62
C PRO A 75 13.25 19.92 16.99
N ARG A 76 13.83 19.91 18.20
CA ARG A 76 14.68 21.01 18.73
C ARG A 76 15.81 21.48 17.80
N LYS A 77 16.26 20.63 16.87
CA LYS A 77 17.36 20.89 15.92
C LYS A 77 16.90 21.21 14.50
N VAL A 78 15.60 21.36 14.26
CA VAL A 78 15.06 21.66 12.93
C VAL A 78 14.70 23.14 12.87
N ILE A 79 15.40 23.88 12.01
CA ILE A 79 15.08 25.27 11.70
C ILE A 79 14.00 25.28 10.62
N ALA A 80 12.88 25.96 10.87
CA ALA A 80 11.82 26.09 9.89
C ALA A 80 12.28 26.94 8.70
N LEU A 81 12.11 26.41 7.48
CA LEU A 81 12.45 27.13 6.23
C LEU A 81 11.66 28.45 6.07
N SER A 82 10.51 28.56 6.73
CA SER A 82 9.71 29.79 6.79
C SER A 82 10.42 30.96 7.46
N GLY A 83 11.40 30.72 8.35
CA GLY A 83 12.19 31.77 9.00
C GLY A 83 13.34 32.33 8.15
N HIS A 84 13.71 31.68 7.05
CA HIS A 84 14.91 32.05 6.26
C HIS A 84 14.63 33.11 5.19
N ARG A 85 13.36 33.30 4.79
CA ARG A 85 12.98 34.22 3.69
C ARG A 85 12.89 35.71 4.06
N ALA A 86 13.21 36.11 5.29
CA ALA A 86 13.09 37.50 5.75
C ALA A 86 14.40 38.32 5.68
N ARG A 87 15.44 37.86 4.98
CA ARG A 87 16.66 38.63 4.72
C ARG A 87 17.00 38.64 3.24
N VAL A 88 16.29 39.47 2.47
CA VAL A 88 16.79 40.10 1.24
C VAL A 88 16.40 41.56 1.31
#